data_AF-A0A4P9X5V4-F1
#
_entry.id   AF-A0A4P9X5V4-F1
#
_cell.length_a   1.000
_cell.length_b   1.000
_cell.length_c   1.000
_cell.angle_alpha   90.00
_cell.angle_beta   90.00
_cell.angle_gamma   90.00
#
_symmetry.space_group_name_H-M   'P 1'
#
loop_
_entity.id
_entity.type
_entity.pdbx_description
1 polymer ?
#
loop_
_entity_poly.entity_id
_entity_poly.type
_entity_poly.pdbx_seq_one_letter_code
_entity_poly.pdbx_strand_id
1 'polypeptide(L)'
;MHKLGAMTAELEAVQGYFDAITYAMNHLPAGEQAQKLAGPIALLKFRATRAMHQIVDDAVQIFGGRALTQTGMGQKVEHLQRVYKFGAILGGAEEILTSLAVRQAFRAFPPSARL
;
A
#
# COMPACT_ATOMS: atom_id res chain seq x y z
N MET A 1 -22.59 -2.27 6.82
CA MET A 1 -22.43 -1.24 5.77
C MET A 1 -21.21 -0.36 5.98
N HIS A 2 -20.97 0.22 7.17
CA HIS A 2 -19.78 1.07 7.42
C HIS A 2 -18.43 0.42 7.03
N LYS A 3 -18.13 -0.79 7.51
CA LYS A 3 -16.88 -1.51 7.20
C LYS A 3 -16.65 -1.73 5.71
N LEU A 4 -17.68 -2.15 4.98
CA LEU A 4 -17.59 -2.30 3.52
C LEU A 4 -17.26 -0.97 2.83
N GLY A 5 -17.92 0.12 3.26
CA GLY A 5 -17.62 1.45 2.74
C GLY A 5 -16.18 1.90 3.02
N ALA A 6 -15.67 1.64 4.24
CA ALA A 6 -14.28 1.92 4.60
C ALA A 6 -13.29 1.09 3.76
N MET A 7 -13.53 -0.21 3.62
CA MET A 7 -12.71 -1.10 2.79
C MET A 7 -12.65 -0.63 1.33
N THR A 8 -13.78 -0.24 0.76
CA THR A 8 -13.84 0.30 -0.60
C THR A 8 -13.09 1.63 -0.70
N ALA A 9 -13.29 2.55 0.23
CA ALA A 9 -12.59 3.84 0.22
C ALA A 9 -11.06 3.66 0.28
N GLU A 10 -10.58 2.73 1.10
CA GLU A 10 -9.17 2.35 1.19
C GLU A 10 -8.63 1.80 -0.14
N LEU A 11 -9.39 0.90 -0.78
CA LEU A 11 -9.02 0.32 -2.07
C LEU A 11 -8.95 1.39 -3.17
N GLU A 12 -9.98 2.23 -3.28
CA GLU A 12 -10.05 3.31 -4.29
C GLU A 12 -8.91 4.33 -4.10
N ALA A 13 -8.54 4.64 -2.85
CA ALA A 13 -7.40 5.52 -2.58
C ALA A 13 -6.07 4.92 -3.06
N VAL A 14 -5.86 3.61 -2.87
CA VAL A 14 -4.67 2.91 -3.39
C VAL A 14 -4.70 2.85 -4.91
N GLN A 15 -5.85 2.55 -5.50
CA GLN A 15 -6.02 2.50 -6.96
C GLN A 15 -5.70 3.85 -7.61
N GLY A 16 -6.22 4.96 -7.08
CA GLY A 16 -5.91 6.29 -7.59
C GLY A 16 -4.41 6.64 -7.50
N TYR A 17 -3.74 6.22 -6.44
CA TYR A 17 -2.28 6.41 -6.33
C TYR A 17 -1.51 5.51 -7.31
N PHE A 18 -1.95 4.27 -7.50
CA PHE A 18 -1.41 3.37 -8.50
C PHE A 18 -1.51 3.97 -9.90
N ASP A 19 -2.69 4.44 -10.29
CA ASP A 19 -2.94 5.02 -11.61
C ASP A 19 -2.09 6.27 -11.85
N ALA A 20 -1.92 7.13 -10.84
CA ALA A 20 -1.06 8.30 -10.93
C ALA A 20 0.41 7.92 -11.17
N ILE A 21 0.91 6.88 -10.49
CA ILE A 21 2.27 6.38 -10.69
C ILE A 21 2.42 5.73 -12.06
N THR A 22 1.49 4.88 -12.47
CA THR A 22 1.52 4.22 -13.78
C THR A 22 1.46 5.25 -14.91
N TYR A 23 0.63 6.29 -14.76
CA TYR A 23 0.62 7.40 -15.70
C TYR A 23 2.00 8.05 -15.79
N ALA A 24 2.62 8.41 -14.66
CA ALA A 24 3.94 9.03 -14.64
C ALA A 24 5.04 8.11 -15.21
N MET A 25 4.98 6.79 -14.98
CA MET A 25 5.90 5.80 -15.56
C MET A 25 5.87 5.81 -17.09
N ASN A 26 4.70 6.03 -17.70
CA ASN A 26 4.55 6.02 -19.15
C ASN A 26 4.86 7.37 -19.82
N HIS A 27 4.88 8.47 -19.05
CA HIS A 27 5.03 9.83 -19.60
C HIS A 27 6.33 10.53 -19.18
N LEU A 28 7.07 10.00 -18.19
CA LEU A 28 8.36 10.53 -17.80
C LEU A 28 9.49 10.02 -18.70
N PRO A 29 10.46 10.88 -19.07
CA PRO A 29 11.67 10.45 -19.75
C PRO A 29 12.40 9.37 -18.94
N ALA A 30 12.92 8.34 -19.61
CA ALA A 30 13.55 7.19 -18.96
C ALA A 30 14.67 7.58 -17.97
N GLY A 31 15.42 8.65 -18.26
CA GLY A 31 16.49 9.16 -17.39
C GLY A 31 16.00 9.78 -16.07
N GLU A 32 14.73 10.18 -15.98
CA GLU A 32 14.17 10.87 -14.81
C GLU A 32 13.30 9.97 -13.94
N GLN A 33 12.85 8.83 -14.47
CA GLN A 33 11.91 7.93 -13.79
C GLN A 33 12.43 7.46 -12.44
N ALA A 34 13.68 6.99 -12.37
CA ALA A 34 14.25 6.48 -11.13
C ALA A 34 14.33 7.57 -10.05
N GLN A 35 14.68 8.80 -10.42
CA GLN A 35 14.83 9.91 -9.48
C GLN A 35 13.47 10.41 -8.96
N LYS A 36 12.46 10.44 -9.83
CA LYS A 36 11.14 11.01 -9.50
C LYS A 36 10.15 10.00 -8.94
N LEU A 37 10.24 8.72 -9.32
CA LEU A 37 9.22 7.71 -9.00
C LEU A 37 9.62 6.73 -7.89
N ALA A 38 10.91 6.54 -7.59
CA ALA A 38 11.31 5.55 -6.57
C ALA A 38 10.67 5.81 -5.20
N GLY A 39 10.64 7.06 -4.74
CA GLY A 39 10.01 7.46 -3.48
C GLY A 39 8.49 7.27 -3.50
N PRO A 40 7.77 7.83 -4.49
CA PRO A 40 6.32 7.58 -4.65
C PRO A 40 5.95 6.09 -4.74
N ILE A 41 6.71 5.27 -5.47
CA ILE A 41 6.48 3.82 -5.57
C ILE A 41 6.67 3.14 -4.21
N ALA A 42 7.70 3.53 -3.46
CA ALA A 42 7.93 3.04 -2.11
C ALA A 42 6.77 3.38 -1.17
N LEU A 43 6.23 4.60 -1.26
CA LEU A 43 5.06 5.05 -0.49
C LEU A 43 3.77 4.35 -0.92
N LEU A 44 3.57 4.14 -2.23
CA LEU A 44 2.42 3.39 -2.75
C LEU A 44 2.40 1.98 -2.18
N LYS A 45 3.53 1.27 -2.24
CA LYS A 45 3.62 -0.08 -1.67
C LYS A 45 3.28 -0.07 -0.18
N PHE A 46 3.91 0.84 0.59
CA PHE A 46 3.59 1.01 2.01
C PHE A 46 2.09 1.25 2.24
N ARG A 47 1.47 2.14 1.46
CA ARG A 47 0.05 2.46 1.60
C ARG A 47 -0.84 1.26 1.27
N ALA A 48 -0.50 0.52 0.21
CA ALA A 48 -1.22 -0.66 -0.23
C ALA A 48 -1.18 -1.78 0.83
N THR A 49 -0.04 -2.01 1.47
CA THR A 49 0.12 -3.06 2.49
C THR A 49 -0.60 -2.69 3.79
N ARG A 50 -0.60 -1.40 4.15
CA ARG A 50 -1.39 -0.89 5.29
C ARG A 50 -2.89 -0.95 5.04
N ALA A 51 -3.34 -0.60 3.83
CA ALA A 51 -4.74 -0.74 3.43
C ALA A 51 -5.18 -2.21 3.47
N MET A 52 -4.36 -3.12 2.94
CA MET A 52 -4.63 -4.57 2.98
C MET A 52 -4.84 -5.08 4.41
N HIS A 53 -4.00 -4.63 5.36
CA HIS A 53 -4.15 -5.00 6.77
C HIS A 53 -5.52 -4.58 7.34
N GLN A 54 -5.92 -3.32 7.11
CA GLN A 54 -7.21 -2.80 7.57
C GLN A 54 -8.39 -3.53 6.91
N ILE A 55 -8.31 -3.76 5.60
CA ILE A 55 -9.33 -4.46 4.82
C ILE A 55 -9.52 -5.90 5.33
N VAL A 56 -8.41 -6.59 5.61
CA VAL A 56 -8.43 -7.95 6.15
C VAL A 56 -9.05 -7.99 7.54
N ASP A 57 -8.66 -7.09 8.44
CA ASP A 57 -9.22 -7.02 9.80
C ASP A 57 -10.73 -6.78 9.76
N ASP A 58 -11.20 -5.87 8.90
CA ASP A 58 -12.62 -5.62 8.70
C ASP A 58 -13.35 -6.83 8.08
N ALA A 59 -12.74 -7.51 7.12
CA ALA A 59 -13.29 -8.72 6.52
C ALA A 59 -13.44 -9.86 7.55
N VAL A 60 -12.45 -10.04 8.44
CA VAL A 60 -12.51 -11.02 9.53
C VAL A 60 -13.68 -10.70 10.45
N GLN A 61 -13.87 -9.43 10.83
CA GLN A 61 -14.98 -9.03 11.69
C GLN A 61 -16.35 -9.22 11.03
N ILE A 62 -16.46 -8.99 9.72
CA ILE A 62 -17.71 -9.21 8.96
C ILE A 62 -18.09 -10.70 8.92
N PHE A 63 -17.11 -11.57 8.71
CA PHE A 63 -17.33 -13.02 8.61
C PHE A 63 -17.38 -13.73 9.98
N GLY A 64 -16.97 -13.04 11.05
CA GLY A 64 -16.93 -13.58 12.41
C GLY A 64 -16.06 -14.84 12.49
N GLY A 65 -16.46 -15.83 13.29
CA GLY A 65 -15.70 -17.07 13.45
C GLY A 65 -15.45 -17.85 12.14
N ARG A 66 -16.25 -17.61 11.09
CA ARG A 66 -16.07 -18.26 9.78
C ARG A 66 -14.81 -17.76 9.07
N ALA A 67 -14.33 -16.55 9.37
CA ALA A 67 -13.07 -16.05 8.82
C ALA A 67 -11.84 -16.80 9.35
N LEU A 68 -11.99 -17.61 10.40
CA LEU A 68 -10.89 -18.38 10.99
C LEU A 68 -10.85 -19.83 10.50
N THR A 69 -11.84 -20.26 9.71
CA THR A 69 -11.93 -21.63 9.19
C THR A 69 -11.29 -21.73 7.81
N GLN A 70 -10.35 -22.66 7.65
CA GLN A 70 -9.63 -22.92 6.39
C GLN A 70 -10.51 -23.51 5.28
N THR A 71 -11.75 -23.88 5.58
CA THR A 71 -12.71 -24.47 4.64
C THR A 71 -14.04 -23.72 4.69
N GLY A 72 -14.90 -23.99 3.71
CA GLY A 72 -16.22 -23.37 3.64
C GLY A 72 -16.17 -21.89 3.25
N MET A 73 -17.21 -21.13 3.63
CA MET A 73 -17.44 -19.80 3.08
C MET A 73 -16.39 -18.75 3.43
N GLY A 74 -15.70 -18.90 4.57
CA GLY A 74 -14.69 -17.93 5.03
C GLY A 74 -13.25 -18.27 4.61
N GLN A 75 -13.03 -19.36 3.88
CA GLN A 75 -11.70 -19.84 3.48
C GLN A 75 -10.84 -18.75 2.82
N LYS A 76 -11.43 -17.89 1.99
CA LYS A 76 -10.68 -16.81 1.32
C LYS A 76 -10.22 -15.72 2.29
N VAL A 77 -11.06 -15.37 3.26
CA VAL A 77 -10.74 -14.38 4.30
C VAL A 77 -9.67 -14.93 5.23
N GLU A 78 -9.82 -16.20 5.64
CA GLU A 78 -8.82 -16.93 6.44
C GLU A 78 -7.46 -16.95 5.75
N HIS A 79 -7.45 -17.33 4.46
CA HIS A 79 -6.23 -17.42 3.70
C HIS A 79 -5.55 -16.06 3.60
N LEU A 80 -6.31 -15.02 3.23
CA LEU A 80 -5.80 -13.66 3.13
C LEU A 80 -5.27 -13.15 4.48
N GLN A 81 -5.94 -13.44 5.58
CA GLN A 81 -5.49 -13.11 6.94
C GLN A 81 -4.13 -13.73 7.28
N ARG A 82 -3.85 -14.93 6.80
CA ARG A 82 -2.53 -15.55 7.00
C ARG A 82 -1.44 -14.98 6.11
N VAL A 83 -1.77 -14.51 4.91
CA VAL A 83 -0.78 -14.16 3.89
C VAL A 83 -0.62 -12.66 3.63
N TYR A 84 -1.49 -11.78 4.15
CA TYR A 84 -1.40 -10.33 3.85
C TYR A 84 -0.04 -9.73 4.23
N LYS A 85 0.62 -10.27 5.26
CA LYS A 85 1.93 -9.81 5.74
C LYS A 85 3.07 -10.01 4.73
N PHE A 86 2.92 -10.95 3.78
CA PHE A 86 3.92 -11.17 2.74
C PHE A 86 4.17 -9.90 1.92
N GLY A 87 3.11 -9.17 1.55
CA GLY A 87 3.23 -7.92 0.80
C GLY A 87 3.96 -6.82 1.58
N ALA A 88 3.77 -6.77 2.90
CA ALA A 88 4.40 -5.78 3.79
C ALA A 88 5.90 -6.02 4.01
N ILE A 89 6.37 -7.26 3.83
CA ILE A 89 7.75 -7.66 4.11
C ILE A 89 8.58 -7.79 2.84
N LEU A 90 8.05 -8.49 1.83
CA LEU A 90 8.80 -8.86 0.63
C LEU A 90 9.03 -7.64 -0.27
N GLY A 91 10.25 -7.47 -0.80
CA GLY A 91 10.60 -6.33 -1.66
C GLY A 91 10.81 -5.01 -0.88
N GLY A 92 11.16 -5.10 0.41
CA GLY A 92 11.44 -3.97 1.30
C GLY A 92 10.37 -3.79 2.39
N ALA A 93 10.79 -3.75 3.65
CA ALA A 93 9.90 -3.53 4.78
C ALA A 93 9.36 -2.09 4.80
N GLU A 94 8.18 -1.91 5.41
CA GLU A 94 7.44 -0.64 5.48
C GLU A 94 8.32 0.53 5.99
N GLU A 95 9.08 0.32 7.06
CA GLU A 95 10.00 1.31 7.64
C GLU A 95 11.15 1.70 6.71
N ILE A 96 11.63 0.76 5.90
CA ILE A 96 12.74 0.98 4.98
C ILE A 96 12.25 1.79 3.78
N LEU A 97 11.07 1.46 3.25
CA LEU A 97 10.47 2.14 2.10
C LEU A 97 10.05 3.57 2.43
N THR A 98 9.42 3.78 3.58
CA THR A 98 9.06 5.13 4.05
C THR A 98 10.31 5.98 4.31
N SER A 99 11.34 5.40 4.94
CA SER A 99 12.63 6.08 5.12
C SER A 99 13.32 6.41 3.80
N LEU A 100 13.27 5.50 2.81
CA LEU A 100 13.80 5.74 1.47
C LEU A 100 13.10 6.94 0.81
N ALA A 101 11.78 6.97 0.82
CA ALA A 101 10.99 8.03 0.21
C ALA A 101 11.31 9.41 0.81
N VAL A 102 11.36 9.48 2.15
CA VAL A 102 11.70 10.72 2.88
C VAL A 102 13.12 11.16 2.53
N ARG A 103 14.11 10.26 2.58
CA ARG A 103 15.50 10.59 2.24
C ARG A 103 15.66 11.08 0.80
N GLN A 104 14.93 10.50 -0.16
CA GLN A 104 14.94 10.97 -1.54
C GLN A 104 14.33 12.38 -1.66
N ALA A 105 13.22 12.65 -0.97
CA ALA A 105 12.62 13.99 -0.95
C ALA A 105 13.58 15.04 -0.36
N PHE A 106 14.25 14.73 0.75
CA PHE A 106 15.21 15.65 1.38
C PHE A 106 16.43 15.95 0.51
N ARG A 107 16.90 15.00 -0.32
CA ARG A 107 18.00 15.27 -1.27
C ARG A 107 17.65 16.31 -2.33
N ALA A 108 16.37 16.40 -2.68
CA ALA A 108 15.87 17.38 -3.64
C ALA A 108 15.43 18.70 -2.95
N PHE A 109 15.42 18.76 -1.63
CA PHE A 109 14.96 19.92 -0.88
C PHE A 109 15.99 21.05 -0.91
N PRO A 110 15.61 22.30 -1.23
CA PRO A 110 16.56 23.41 -1.30
C PRO A 110 17.20 23.69 0.08
N PRO A 111 18.53 23.85 0.19
CA PRO A 111 19.18 24.15 1.47
C PRO A 111 18.74 25.47 2.10
N SER A 112 18.23 26.39 1.28
CA SER A 112 17.74 27.71 1.69
C SER A 112 16.27 27.71 2.15
N ALA A 113 15.53 26.62 1.92
CA ALA A 113 14.15 26.52 2.36
C ALA A 113 14.13 26.25 3.88
N ARG A 114 13.49 27.16 4.63
CA ARG A 114 13.24 27.00 6.07
C ARG A 114 11.90 26.25 6.26
N LEU A 115 11.93 25.19 7.07
CA LEU A 115 10.73 24.46 7.52
C LEU A 115 10.13 25.15 8.74
#